data_AF-A0A2M7I148-F1
#
_entry.id   AF-A0A2M7I148-F1
#
_cell.length_a   1.000
_cell.length_b   1.000
_cell.length_c   1.000
_cell.angle_alpha   90.00
_cell.angle_beta   90.00
_cell.angle_gamma   90.00
#
_symmetry.space_group_name_H-M   'P 1'
#
loop_
_entity.id
_entity.type
_entity.pdbx_description
1 polymer ?
#
loop_
_entity_poly.entity_id
_entity_poly.type
_entity_poly.pdbx_seq_one_letter_code
_entity_poly.pdbx_strand_id
1 'polypeptide(L)'
;MKIKLYQLEKSLKLFIAVFVIVLSVGVIMGLTYLSQTTKYSPNKAIERFKGSQVNKNVDVLEIPDSYPKPISEMLITTHNHIIGFSLILFAVGFIFYFNSIISGSLKLFLMIEPLISTIITFGSIWGMRYLSEVFVYFAAISSILLYLSLFTMVVIILFELLFKKAE
;
A
#
# COMPACT_ATOMS: atom_id res chain seq x y z
N MET A 1 18.05 -9.14 27.23
CA MET A 1 17.53 -7.75 27.16
C MET A 1 16.63 -7.64 25.93
N LYS A 2 15.34 -7.31 26.08
CA LYS A 2 14.45 -7.08 24.92
C LYS A 2 14.51 -5.60 24.56
N ILE A 3 15.24 -5.23 23.52
CA ILE A 3 15.40 -3.84 23.05
C ILE A 3 14.02 -3.25 22.73
N LYS A 4 13.77 -2.00 23.15
CA LYS A 4 12.56 -1.23 22.85
C LYS A 4 12.88 0.08 22.14
N LEU A 5 11.99 0.56 21.25
CA LEU A 5 12.20 1.79 20.47
C LEU A 5 12.44 3.01 21.36
N TYR A 6 11.66 3.16 22.44
CA TYR A 6 11.79 4.27 23.38
C TYR A 6 13.09 4.23 24.22
N GLN A 7 13.86 3.13 24.17
CA GLN A 7 15.12 2.97 24.91
C GLN A 7 16.37 3.20 24.05
N LEU A 8 16.22 3.38 22.73
CA LEU A 8 17.35 3.61 21.82
C LEU A 8 18.06 4.94 22.11
N GLU A 9 19.35 5.05 21.74
CA GLU A 9 20.03 6.34 21.87
C GLU A 9 19.41 7.43 20.98
N LYS A 10 19.58 8.69 21.40
CA LYS A 10 18.93 9.85 20.77
C LYS A 10 19.21 9.94 19.27
N SER A 11 20.45 9.68 18.85
CA SER A 11 20.86 9.75 17.44
C SER A 11 20.14 8.70 16.59
N LEU A 12 20.07 7.45 17.07
CA LEU A 12 19.39 6.38 16.37
C LEU A 12 17.86 6.59 16.33
N LYS A 13 17.27 7.09 17.43
CA LYS A 13 15.84 7.47 17.42
C LYS A 13 15.53 8.50 16.35
N LEU A 14 16.33 9.56 16.26
CA LEU A 14 16.15 10.61 15.27
C LEU A 14 16.32 10.06 13.85
N PHE A 15 17.34 9.25 13.61
CA PHE A 15 17.58 8.63 12.29
C PHE A 15 16.39 7.78 11.84
N ILE A 16 15.88 6.89 12.71
CA ILE A 16 14.72 6.05 12.40
C ILE A 16 13.47 6.89 12.23
N ALA A 17 13.24 7.89 13.07
CA ALA A 17 12.06 8.76 12.96
C ALA A 17 12.05 9.52 11.63
N VAL A 18 13.18 10.12 11.23
CA VAL A 18 13.30 10.80 9.93
C VAL A 18 13.09 9.82 8.78
N PHE A 19 13.69 8.62 8.84
CA PHE A 19 13.48 7.57 7.83
C PHE A 19 11.99 7.24 7.67
N VAL A 20 11.27 6.99 8.77
CA VAL A 20 9.85 6.65 8.76
C VAL A 20 8.99 7.80 8.22
N ILE A 21 9.34 9.05 8.56
CA ILE A 21 8.65 10.25 8.02
C ILE A 21 8.84 10.35 6.51
N VAL A 22 10.07 10.25 6.01
CA VAL A 22 10.36 10.33 4.56
C VAL A 22 9.66 9.21 3.79
N LEU A 23 9.71 7.99 4.32
CA LEU A 23 8.97 6.84 3.76
C LEU A 23 7.46 7.11 3.72
N SER A 24 6.90 7.66 4.80
CA SER A 24 5.47 7.99 4.88
C SER A 24 5.07 9.04 3.84
N VAL A 25 5.91 10.07 3.61
CA VAL A 25 5.69 11.05 2.54
C VAL A 25 5.63 10.36 1.17
N GLY A 26 6.56 9.45 0.89
CA GLY A 26 6.56 8.67 -0.36
C GLY A 26 5.26 7.87 -0.55
N VAL A 27 4.78 7.21 0.50
CA VAL A 27 3.52 6.45 0.48
C VAL A 27 2.31 7.38 0.25
N ILE A 28 2.27 8.53 0.91
CA ILE A 28 1.20 9.53 0.74
C ILE A 28 1.19 10.08 -0.69
N MET A 29 2.36 10.29 -1.31
CA MET A 29 2.44 10.69 -2.71
C MET A 29 1.86 9.62 -3.65
N GLY A 30 2.13 8.34 -3.38
CA GLY A 30 1.52 7.22 -4.11
C GLY A 30 -0.01 7.18 -3.99
N LEU A 31 -0.54 7.37 -2.77
CA LEU A 31 -1.98 7.49 -2.54
C LEU A 31 -2.59 8.71 -3.24
N THR A 32 -1.88 9.84 -3.24
CA THR A 32 -2.31 11.05 -3.94
C THR A 32 -2.39 10.81 -5.44
N TYR A 33 -1.40 10.13 -6.03
CA TYR A 33 -1.44 9.70 -7.43
C TYR A 33 -2.65 8.79 -7.72
N LEU A 34 -2.91 7.82 -6.85
CA LEU A 34 -4.09 6.95 -6.97
C LEU A 34 -5.40 7.76 -6.92
N SER A 35 -5.50 8.73 -6.02
CA SER A 35 -6.65 9.63 -5.91
C SER A 35 -6.86 10.45 -7.19
N GLN A 36 -5.80 11.04 -7.75
CA GLN A 36 -5.90 11.84 -8.97
C GLN A 36 -6.30 10.99 -10.18
N THR A 37 -5.83 9.74 -10.25
CA THR A 37 -6.06 8.87 -11.42
C THR A 37 -7.36 8.07 -11.35
N THR A 38 -7.87 7.77 -10.16
CA THR A 38 -9.07 6.93 -10.00
C THR A 38 -10.20 7.60 -9.23
N LYS A 39 -9.93 8.73 -8.55
CA LYS A 39 -10.84 9.37 -7.58
C LYS A 39 -11.37 8.38 -6.53
N TYR A 40 -10.62 7.31 -6.25
CA TYR A 40 -11.04 6.19 -5.41
C TYR A 40 -12.39 5.56 -5.84
N SER A 41 -12.74 5.65 -7.13
CA SER A 41 -13.96 5.08 -7.69
C SER A 41 -13.68 3.71 -8.31
N PRO A 42 -14.47 2.66 -7.97
CA PRO A 42 -14.35 1.36 -8.61
C PRO A 42 -14.47 1.42 -10.14
N ASN A 43 -15.42 2.20 -10.67
CA ASN A 43 -15.63 2.31 -12.11
C ASN A 43 -14.42 2.91 -12.83
N LYS A 44 -13.82 3.97 -12.26
CA LYS A 44 -12.61 4.57 -12.83
C LYS A 44 -11.40 3.65 -12.72
N ALA A 45 -11.30 2.85 -11.66
CA ALA A 45 -10.26 1.84 -11.55
C ALA A 45 -10.43 0.76 -12.62
N ILE A 46 -11.65 0.26 -12.81
CA ILE A 46 -11.98 -0.71 -13.87
C ILE A 46 -11.62 -0.13 -15.24
N GLU A 47 -12.10 1.07 -15.57
CA GLU A 47 -11.82 1.75 -16.84
C GLU A 47 -10.32 1.95 -17.08
N ARG A 48 -9.57 2.33 -16.03
CA ARG A 48 -8.11 2.52 -16.11
C ARG A 48 -7.38 1.24 -16.50
N PHE A 49 -7.86 0.06 -16.11
CA PHE A 49 -7.19 -1.20 -16.40
C PHE A 49 -7.80 -1.91 -17.62
N LYS A 50 -9.13 -2.02 -17.72
CA LYS A 50 -9.84 -2.72 -18.79
C LYS A 50 -10.08 -1.86 -20.04
N GLY A 51 -9.95 -0.55 -19.95
CA GLY A 51 -10.36 0.39 -20.98
C GLY A 51 -11.83 0.79 -20.85
N SER A 52 -12.21 1.88 -21.52
CA SER A 52 -13.58 2.37 -21.58
C SER A 52 -14.44 1.42 -22.42
N GLN A 53 -15.71 1.25 -22.04
CA GLN A 53 -16.68 0.53 -22.85
C GLN A 53 -17.03 1.39 -24.07
N VAL A 54 -16.95 0.82 -25.28
CA VAL A 54 -17.27 1.52 -26.53
C VAL A 54 -18.51 0.88 -27.13
N ASN A 55 -19.50 1.69 -27.54
CA ASN A 55 -20.70 1.19 -28.16
C ASN A 55 -20.44 0.83 -29.63
N LYS A 56 -20.23 -0.45 -29.90
CA LYS A 56 -19.99 -0.96 -31.26
C LYS A 56 -21.21 -0.90 -32.19
N ASN A 57 -22.39 -0.52 -31.69
CA ASN A 57 -23.65 -0.52 -32.43
C ASN A 57 -24.02 0.87 -33.00
N VAL A 58 -23.12 1.86 -32.91
CA VAL A 58 -23.32 3.18 -33.50
C VAL A 58 -22.46 3.29 -34.75
N ASP A 59 -23.01 3.77 -35.86
CA ASP A 59 -22.30 3.97 -37.14
C ASP A 59 -21.18 5.03 -37.08
N VAL A 60 -20.93 5.60 -35.90
CA VAL A 60 -19.85 6.53 -35.62
C VAL A 60 -18.79 5.81 -34.79
N LEU A 61 -17.54 5.87 -35.24
CA LEU A 61 -16.40 5.33 -34.51
C LEU A 61 -16.19 6.12 -33.21
N GLU A 62 -16.67 5.58 -32.09
CA GLU A 62 -16.45 6.15 -30.77
C GLU A 62 -15.01 5.86 -30.30
N ILE A 63 -14.24 6.93 -30.06
CA ILE A 63 -12.87 6.82 -29.56
C ILE A 63 -12.95 6.65 -28.04
N PRO A 64 -12.41 5.55 -27.47
CA PRO A 64 -12.43 5.35 -26.03
C PRO A 64 -11.55 6.38 -25.31
N ASP A 65 -12.05 6.89 -24.19
CA ASP A 65 -11.29 7.78 -23.29
C ASP A 65 -10.05 7.08 -22.70
N SER A 66 -10.14 5.77 -22.49
CA SER A 66 -9.06 4.94 -21.95
C SER A 66 -8.93 3.64 -22.73
N TYR A 67 -7.73 3.36 -23.21
CA TYR A 67 -7.42 2.05 -23.79
C TYR A 67 -7.11 1.03 -22.69
N PRO A 68 -7.40 -0.26 -22.93
CA PRO A 68 -7.02 -1.32 -22.00
C PRO A 68 -5.50 -1.33 -21.75
N LYS A 69 -5.07 -1.48 -20.50
CA LYS A 69 -3.64 -1.43 -20.20
C LYS A 69 -2.87 -2.56 -20.90
N PRO A 70 -1.73 -2.25 -21.54
CA PRO A 70 -0.84 -3.26 -22.12
C PRO A 70 -0.30 -4.22 -21.06
N ILE A 71 -0.02 -5.47 -21.46
CA ILE A 71 0.58 -6.49 -20.57
C ILE A 71 1.92 -6.00 -20.01
N SER A 72 2.73 -5.31 -20.80
CA SER A 72 4.01 -4.74 -20.35
C SER A 72 3.84 -3.76 -19.19
N GLU A 73 2.84 -2.89 -19.25
CA GLU A 73 2.51 -1.98 -18.16
C GLU A 73 1.98 -2.70 -16.92
N MET A 74 1.18 -3.75 -17.10
CA MET A 74 0.70 -4.59 -16.00
C MET A 74 1.89 -5.25 -15.28
N LEU A 75 2.81 -5.85 -16.04
CA LEU A 75 4.01 -6.50 -15.51
C LEU A 75 4.90 -5.53 -14.73
N ILE A 76 5.26 -4.38 -15.32
CA ILE A 76 6.15 -3.43 -14.64
C ILE A 76 5.48 -2.79 -13.43
N THR A 77 4.18 -2.51 -13.51
CA THR A 77 3.40 -2.01 -12.36
C THR A 77 3.47 -3.02 -11.22
N THR A 78 3.16 -4.29 -11.49
CA THR A 78 3.18 -5.35 -10.48
C THR A 78 4.58 -5.59 -9.93
N HIS A 79 5.61 -5.67 -10.77
CA HIS A 79 6.99 -5.85 -10.35
C HIS A 79 7.44 -4.74 -9.40
N ASN A 80 7.26 -3.48 -9.79
CA ASN A 80 7.71 -2.33 -9.01
C ASN A 80 7.00 -2.27 -7.66
N HIS A 81 5.68 -2.50 -7.62
CA HIS A 81 4.94 -2.39 -6.38
C HIS A 81 5.14 -3.59 -5.46
N ILE A 82 5.22 -4.83 -5.97
CA ILE A 82 5.50 -5.99 -5.12
C ILE A 82 6.87 -5.84 -4.45
N ILE A 83 7.91 -5.49 -5.19
CA ILE A 83 9.25 -5.29 -4.62
C ILE A 83 9.25 -4.08 -3.67
N GLY A 84 8.72 -2.94 -4.12
CA GLY A 84 8.67 -1.70 -3.33
C GLY A 84 7.94 -1.89 -2.00
N PHE A 85 6.71 -2.41 -2.02
CA PHE A 85 5.96 -2.67 -0.80
C PHE A 85 6.60 -3.75 0.06
N SER A 86 7.19 -4.81 -0.52
CA SER A 86 7.89 -5.83 0.28
C SER A 86 9.03 -5.19 1.10
N LEU A 87 9.83 -4.33 0.49
CA LEU A 87 10.93 -3.64 1.18
C LEU A 87 10.43 -2.64 2.22
N ILE A 88 9.42 -1.82 1.85
CA ILE A 88 8.80 -0.84 2.75
C ILE A 88 8.20 -1.52 3.98
N LEU A 89 7.35 -2.53 3.76
CA LEU A 89 6.64 -3.23 4.82
C LEU A 89 7.58 -4.07 5.68
N PHE A 90 8.62 -4.66 5.09
CA PHE A 90 9.66 -5.34 5.85
C PHE A 90 10.41 -4.36 6.76
N ALA A 91 10.85 -3.22 6.23
CA ALA A 91 11.56 -2.21 7.03
C ALA A 91 10.70 -1.66 8.17
N VAL A 92 9.46 -1.25 7.87
CA VAL A 92 8.52 -0.74 8.88
C VAL A 92 8.15 -1.84 9.88
N GLY A 93 7.85 -3.05 9.44
CA GLY A 93 7.53 -4.18 10.30
C GLY A 93 8.69 -4.59 11.21
N PHE A 94 9.93 -4.53 10.69
CA PHE A 94 11.14 -4.79 11.47
C PHE A 94 11.35 -3.74 12.57
N ILE A 95 11.21 -2.46 12.25
CA ILE A 95 11.28 -1.38 13.26
C ILE A 95 10.13 -1.54 14.27
N PHE A 96 8.91 -1.76 13.77
CA PHE A 96 7.72 -2.00 14.59
C PHE A 96 7.91 -3.18 15.52
N TYR A 97 8.68 -4.21 15.16
CA TYR A 97 8.93 -5.34 16.05
C TYR A 97 9.51 -4.92 17.41
N PHE A 98 10.25 -3.82 17.48
CA PHE A 98 10.82 -3.35 18.74
C PHE A 98 9.87 -2.45 19.55
N ASN A 99 8.63 -2.27 19.11
CA ASN A 99 7.65 -1.51 19.87
C ASN A 99 7.33 -2.17 21.22
N SER A 100 6.86 -1.36 22.17
CA SER A 100 6.45 -1.75 23.51
C SER A 100 4.93 -1.70 23.74
N ILE A 101 4.17 -1.03 22.86
CA ILE A 101 2.72 -0.81 23.00
C ILE A 101 1.90 -2.03 22.58
N ILE A 102 2.22 -2.64 21.44
CA ILE A 102 1.48 -3.76 20.86
C ILE A 102 2.29 -5.04 20.98
N SER A 103 1.65 -6.10 21.47
CA SER A 103 2.26 -7.41 21.69
C SER A 103 1.35 -8.55 21.24
N GLY A 104 1.84 -9.79 21.34
CA GLY A 104 1.08 -10.99 21.01
C GLY A 104 0.65 -11.07 19.54
N SER A 105 -0.51 -11.68 19.30
CA SER A 105 -1.03 -11.95 17.97
C SER A 105 -1.33 -10.70 17.15
N LEU A 106 -1.75 -9.61 17.79
CA LEU A 106 -2.03 -8.35 17.09
C LEU A 106 -0.75 -7.74 16.49
N LYS A 107 0.38 -7.84 17.20
CA LYS A 107 1.68 -7.41 16.67
C LYS A 107 2.06 -8.20 15.43
N LEU A 108 1.91 -9.53 15.49
CA LEU A 108 2.21 -10.41 14.36
C LEU A 108 1.29 -10.12 13.17
N PHE A 109 0.00 -9.92 13.43
CA PHE A 109 -0.99 -9.55 12.41
C PHE A 109 -0.58 -8.27 11.67
N LEU A 110 -0.31 -7.17 12.38
CA LEU A 110 0.08 -5.89 11.76
C LEU A 110 1.35 -5.99 10.90
N MET A 111 2.27 -6.90 11.25
CA MET A 111 3.50 -7.11 10.49
C MET A 111 3.31 -7.98 9.24
N ILE A 112 2.47 -9.02 9.32
CA ILE A 112 2.33 -10.03 8.26
C ILE A 112 1.18 -9.72 7.30
N GLU A 113 0.06 -9.24 7.80
CA GLU A 113 -1.13 -8.93 7.00
C GLU A 113 -0.84 -8.03 5.80
N PRO A 114 -0.12 -6.88 5.93
CA PRO A 114 0.07 -6.00 4.78
C PRO A 114 0.95 -6.62 3.67
N LEU A 115 1.81 -7.59 4.01
CA LEU A 115 2.59 -8.36 3.01
C LEU A 115 1.66 -9.27 2.19
N ILE A 116 0.72 -9.94 2.85
CA ILE A 116 -0.30 -10.77 2.20
C ILE A 116 -1.22 -9.89 1.34
N SER A 117 -1.68 -8.77 1.89
CA SER A 117 -2.52 -7.82 1.17
C SER A 117 -1.84 -7.25 -0.06
N THR A 118 -0.52 -7.06 -0.07
CA THR A 118 0.23 -6.67 -1.27
C THR A 118 0.02 -7.67 -2.41
N ILE A 119 0.16 -8.97 -2.14
CA ILE A 119 -0.05 -10.02 -3.16
C ILE A 119 -1.50 -10.00 -3.65
N ILE A 120 -2.47 -9.90 -2.73
CA ILE A 120 -3.89 -9.88 -3.06
C ILE A 120 -4.24 -8.63 -3.90
N THR A 121 -3.75 -7.44 -3.54
CA THR A 121 -4.04 -6.19 -4.25
C THR A 121 -3.56 -6.27 -5.69
N PHE A 122 -2.28 -6.60 -5.90
CA PHE A 122 -1.73 -6.64 -7.25
C PHE A 122 -2.25 -7.84 -8.05
N GLY A 123 -2.45 -9.01 -7.44
CA GLY A 123 -3.13 -10.13 -8.09
C GLY A 123 -4.56 -9.79 -8.51
N SER A 124 -5.29 -9.04 -7.70
CA SER A 124 -6.64 -8.58 -8.03
C SER A 124 -6.65 -7.59 -9.19
N ILE A 125 -5.62 -6.76 -9.37
CA ILE A 125 -5.50 -5.91 -10.56
C ILE A 125 -5.40 -6.75 -11.85
N TRP A 126 -4.69 -7.88 -11.81
CA TRP A 126 -4.67 -8.84 -12.93
C TRP A 126 -6.04 -9.50 -13.14
N GLY A 127 -6.69 -9.96 -12.07
CA GLY A 127 -8.04 -10.50 -12.13
C GLY A 127 -9.06 -9.52 -12.70
N MET A 128 -8.94 -8.23 -12.34
CA MET A 128 -9.79 -7.16 -12.85
C MET A 128 -9.60 -6.97 -14.35
N ARG A 129 -8.35 -7.04 -14.81
CA ARG A 129 -8.00 -6.87 -16.22
C ARG A 129 -8.50 -8.02 -17.09
N TYR A 130 -8.37 -9.26 -16.63
CA TYR A 130 -8.51 -10.46 -17.48
C TYR A 130 -9.67 -11.40 -17.11
N LEU A 131 -10.25 -11.30 -15.91
CA LEU A 131 -11.28 -12.24 -15.44
C LEU A 131 -12.63 -11.56 -15.22
N SER A 132 -12.73 -10.65 -14.24
CA SER A 132 -14.01 -10.04 -13.85
C SER A 132 -13.81 -8.70 -13.13
N GLU A 133 -14.77 -7.80 -13.27
CA GLU A 133 -14.75 -6.48 -12.62
C GLU A 133 -14.89 -6.57 -11.11
N VAL A 134 -15.43 -7.67 -10.58
CA VAL A 134 -15.54 -7.94 -9.13
C VAL A 134 -14.18 -7.85 -8.42
N PHE A 135 -13.08 -8.12 -9.12
CA PHE A 135 -11.73 -7.99 -8.56
C PHE A 135 -11.34 -6.58 -8.13
N VAL A 136 -12.07 -5.54 -8.57
CA VAL A 136 -11.90 -4.19 -8.03
C VAL A 136 -12.16 -4.12 -6.52
N TYR A 137 -13.10 -4.92 -6.00
CA TYR A 137 -13.42 -4.94 -4.58
C TYR A 137 -12.36 -5.69 -3.78
N PHE A 138 -11.82 -6.79 -4.31
CA PHE A 138 -10.68 -7.49 -3.69
C PHE A 138 -9.44 -6.60 -3.63
N ALA A 139 -9.16 -5.85 -4.71
CA ALA A 139 -8.10 -4.85 -4.73
C ALA A 139 -8.33 -3.75 -3.69
N ALA A 140 -9.55 -3.20 -3.62
CA ALA A 140 -9.90 -2.13 -2.68
C ALA A 140 -9.75 -2.58 -1.21
N ILE A 141 -10.37 -3.71 -0.83
CA ILE A 141 -10.36 -4.21 0.55
C ILE A 141 -8.93 -4.53 1.01
N SER A 142 -8.16 -5.25 0.19
CA SER A 142 -6.76 -5.57 0.53
C SER A 142 -5.89 -4.31 0.61
N SER A 143 -6.09 -3.33 -0.28
CA SER A 143 -5.34 -2.07 -0.21
C SER A 143 -5.67 -1.28 1.07
N ILE A 144 -6.95 -1.23 1.48
CA ILE A 144 -7.37 -0.57 2.72
C ILE A 144 -6.68 -1.23 3.92
N LEU A 145 -6.71 -2.56 4.00
CA LEU A 145 -6.05 -3.28 5.09
C LEU A 145 -4.53 -3.02 5.12
N LEU A 146 -3.87 -3.09 3.95
CA LEU A 146 -2.44 -2.77 3.81
C LEU A 146 -2.12 -1.39 4.39
N TYR A 147 -2.84 -0.36 3.97
CA TYR A 147 -2.56 1.02 4.41
C TYR A 147 -2.93 1.23 5.88
N LEU A 148 -4.03 0.66 6.37
CA LEU A 148 -4.38 0.73 7.80
C LEU A 148 -3.30 0.08 8.68
N SER A 149 -2.82 -1.10 8.30
CA SER A 149 -1.74 -1.79 9.01
C SER A 149 -0.45 -0.97 8.98
N LEU A 150 -0.06 -0.47 7.80
CA LEU A 150 1.12 0.37 7.63
C LEU A 150 1.06 1.65 8.47
N PHE A 151 0.00 2.44 8.37
CA PHE A 151 -0.12 3.69 9.12
C PHE A 151 -0.25 3.47 10.62
N THR A 152 -0.91 2.39 11.05
CA THR A 152 -0.93 1.99 12.48
C THR A 152 0.48 1.76 13.00
N MET A 153 1.30 0.99 12.27
CA MET A 153 2.69 0.75 12.64
C MET A 153 3.50 2.06 12.67
N VAL A 154 3.37 2.90 11.64
CA VAL A 154 4.06 4.20 11.55
C VAL A 154 3.74 5.10 12.74
N VAL A 155 2.45 5.25 13.09
CA VAL A 155 2.03 6.10 14.22
C VAL A 155 2.64 5.60 15.53
N ILE A 156 2.61 4.29 15.77
CA ILE A 156 3.18 3.70 16.99
C ILE A 156 4.70 3.88 17.04
N ILE A 157 5.40 3.66 15.92
CA ILE A 157 6.85 3.87 15.83
C ILE A 157 7.19 5.32 16.16
N LEU A 158 6.56 6.28 15.48
CA LEU A 158 6.82 7.70 15.70
C LEU A 158 6.47 8.13 17.12
N PHE A 159 5.37 7.60 17.67
CA PHE A 159 4.98 7.88 19.05
C PHE A 159 6.05 7.43 20.05
N GLU A 160 6.56 6.20 19.91
CA GLU A 160 7.59 5.68 20.83
C GLU A 160 8.94 6.37 20.66
N LEU A 161 9.31 6.76 19.45
CA LEU A 161 10.60 7.41 19.19
C LEU A 161 10.62 8.87 19.65
N LEU A 162 9.52 9.60 19.47
CA LEU A 162 9.48 11.06 19.67
C LEU A 162 8.90 11.48 21.03
N PHE A 163 7.95 10.72 21.58
CA PHE A 163 7.17 11.17 22.75
C PHE A 163 7.32 10.26 23.97
N LYS A 164 7.57 8.96 23.78
CA LYS A 164 7.74 8.03 24.91
C LYS A 164 9.13 8.18 25.53
N LYS A 165 9.18 8.46 26.83
CA LYS A 165 10.44 8.58 27.60
C LYS A 165 10.89 7.21 28.09
N ALA A 166 12.20 7.02 28.20
CA ALA A 166 12.76 5.92 28.98
C ALA A 166 12.59 6.28 30.46
N GLU A 167 11.81 5.48 31.17
CA GLU A 167 11.80 5.48 32.64
C GLU A 167 13.13 4.95 33.18
#